data_AF-A0AAV3ZYS6-F1
#
_entry.id   AF-A0AAV3ZYS6-F1
#
_cell.length_a   1.000
_cell.length_b   1.000
_cell.length_c   1.000
_cell.angle_alpha   90.00
_cell.angle_beta   90.00
_cell.angle_gamma   90.00
#
_symmetry.space_group_name_H-M   'P 1'
#
loop_
_entity.id
_entity.type
_entity.pdbx_description
1 polymer ?
#
loop_
_entity_poly.entity_id
_entity_poly.type
_entity_poly.pdbx_seq_one_letter_code
_entity_poly.pdbx_strand_id
1 'polypeptide(L)'
;MANSTCSDFPDHPNQCDAIIAVRKFSGALSLIGCVFMMFIIWLFRRYVVFAQRLILYLSCAAFLDSIAYLMSSHIEDGPVCDFQGWWLTFFDWMVLLCVSCLTFNLFMNVIKQTVTEKYEWLYIGICVGIPLIISLLPFSTDRYGPAGAWCWIVDDIGWRMG
;
A
#
# COMPACT_ATOMS: atom_id res chain seq x y z
N MET A 1 11.71 20.60 21.95
CA MET A 1 11.92 20.58 20.49
C MET A 1 12.89 19.45 20.21
N ALA A 2 12.37 18.23 20.09
CA ALA A 2 13.16 17.06 19.74
C ALA A 2 13.18 16.99 18.21
N ASN A 3 14.38 17.07 17.63
CA ASN A 3 14.59 16.98 16.20
C ASN A 3 14.44 15.49 15.83
N SER A 4 13.35 15.14 15.16
CA SER A 4 12.94 13.79 14.77
C SER A 4 13.77 13.23 13.61
N THR A 5 15.08 13.15 13.84
CA THR A 5 16.01 12.40 13.00
C THR A 5 16.02 10.94 13.47
N CYS A 6 15.31 10.09 12.74
CA CYS A 6 15.46 8.63 12.66
C CYS A 6 15.86 7.94 13.97
N SER A 7 14.88 7.59 14.80
CA SER A 7 15.08 6.96 16.12
C SER A 7 15.90 5.66 16.10
N ASP A 8 15.91 4.95 14.96
CA ASP A 8 16.63 3.68 14.79
C ASP A 8 18.12 3.84 14.43
N PHE A 9 18.55 5.02 13.94
CA PHE A 9 19.94 5.27 13.54
C PHE A 9 20.51 6.55 14.17
N PRO A 10 20.71 6.58 15.49
CA PRO A 10 21.23 7.76 16.19
C PRO A 10 22.66 8.15 15.77
N ASP A 11 23.47 7.22 15.25
CA ASP A 11 24.90 7.43 14.93
C ASP A 11 25.21 7.68 13.43
N HIS A 12 24.27 7.45 12.51
CA HIS A 12 24.53 7.48 11.05
C HIS A 12 23.39 8.16 10.23
N PRO A 13 23.32 9.50 10.21
CA PRO A 13 22.27 10.24 9.49
C PRO A 13 22.28 10.01 7.97
N ASN A 14 23.45 9.74 7.40
CA ASN A 14 23.64 9.44 5.98
C ASN A 14 22.93 8.16 5.52
N GLN A 15 22.74 7.17 6.40
CA GLN A 15 22.01 5.94 6.06
C GLN A 15 20.50 6.20 5.98
N CYS A 16 19.97 7.05 6.85
CA CYS A 16 18.56 7.40 6.84
C CYS A 16 18.19 8.18 5.57
N ASP A 17 19.02 9.15 5.18
CA ASP A 17 18.83 9.92 3.94
C ASP A 17 18.87 9.02 2.70
N ALA A 18 19.77 8.03 2.67
CA ALA A 18 19.85 7.08 1.57
C ALA A 18 18.56 6.24 1.45
N ILE A 19 18.02 5.74 2.57
CA ILE A 19 16.78 4.95 2.59
C ILE A 19 15.60 5.82 2.11
N ILE A 20 15.49 7.05 2.60
CA ILE A 20 14.44 7.99 2.19
C ILE A 20 14.56 8.31 0.69
N ALA A 21 15.77 8.56 0.19
CA ALA A 21 16.01 8.86 -1.22
C ALA A 21 15.65 7.68 -2.14
N VAL A 22 16.08 6.46 -1.79
CA VAL A 22 15.76 5.24 -2.53
C VAL A 22 14.24 5.02 -2.58
N ARG A 23 13.55 5.21 -1.46
CA ARG A 23 12.09 5.07 -1.35
C ARG A 23 11.34 6.09 -2.19
N LYS A 24 11.77 7.35 -2.19
CA LYS A 24 11.17 8.39 -3.05
C LYS A 24 11.39 8.09 -4.52
N PHE A 25 12.57 7.58 -4.89
CA PHE A 25 12.88 7.22 -6.26
C PHE A 25 12.07 6.00 -6.74
N SER A 26 11.97 4.95 -5.92
CA SER A 26 11.16 3.77 -6.24
C SER A 26 9.67 4.11 -6.31
N GLY A 27 9.18 4.98 -5.42
CA GLY A 27 7.82 5.50 -5.45
C GLY A 27 7.54 6.32 -6.72
N ALA A 28 8.46 7.19 -7.13
CA ALA A 28 8.31 7.99 -8.35
C ALA A 28 8.28 7.11 -9.62
N LEU A 29 9.16 6.12 -9.71
CA LEU A 29 9.15 5.15 -10.82
C LEU A 29 7.84 4.35 -10.88
N SER A 30 7.37 3.89 -9.72
CA SER A 30 6.11 3.15 -9.61
C SER A 30 4.90 4.01 -10.00
N LEU A 31 4.90 5.28 -9.61
CA LEU A 31 3.86 6.25 -9.97
C LEU A 31 3.80 6.48 -11.48
N ILE A 32 4.95 6.68 -12.13
CA ILE A 32 5.04 6.80 -13.59
C ILE A 32 4.51 5.53 -14.27
N GLY A 33 4.90 4.35 -13.77
CA GLY A 33 4.43 3.07 -14.28
C GLY A 33 2.91 2.90 -14.16
N CYS A 34 2.32 3.26 -13.02
CA CYS A 34 0.87 3.18 -12.79
C CYS A 34 0.10 4.12 -13.71
N VAL A 35 0.54 5.37 -13.86
CA VAL A 35 -0.09 6.35 -14.76
C VAL A 35 -0.01 5.87 -16.22
N PHE A 36 1.13 5.33 -16.63
CA PHE A 36 1.29 4.76 -17.96
C PHE A 36 0.34 3.58 -18.20
N MET A 37 0.21 2.65 -17.24
CA MET A 37 -0.72 1.53 -17.35
C MET A 37 -2.17 1.97 -17.42
N MET A 38 -2.57 2.92 -16.56
CA MET A 38 -3.92 3.50 -16.62
C MET A 38 -4.21 4.15 -17.97
N PHE A 39 -3.23 4.90 -18.51
CA PHE A 39 -3.35 5.54 -19.82
C PHE A 39 -3.51 4.51 -20.95
N ILE A 40 -2.75 3.42 -20.94
CA ILE A 40 -2.85 2.33 -21.93
C ILE A 40 -4.23 1.64 -21.84
N ILE A 41 -4.71 1.32 -20.63
CA ILE A 41 -6.03 0.68 -20.45
C ILE A 41 -7.15 1.59 -20.98
N TRP A 42 -7.03 2.90 -20.74
CA TRP A 42 -7.98 3.90 -21.23
C TRP A 42 -7.92 4.04 -22.76
N LEU A 43 -6.71 4.15 -23.34
CA LEU A 43 -6.48 4.30 -24.79
C LEU A 43 -7.02 3.11 -25.60
N PHE A 44 -6.74 1.89 -25.14
CA PHE A 44 -7.22 0.67 -25.81
C PHE A 44 -8.64 0.27 -25.42
N ARG A 45 -9.31 1.08 -24.57
CA ARG A 45 -10.71 0.87 -24.17
C ARG A 45 -10.97 -0.54 -23.62
N ARG A 46 -9.94 -1.13 -23.01
CA ARG A 46 -9.86 -2.55 -22.65
C ARG A 46 -10.53 -2.87 -21.30
N TYR A 47 -11.27 -1.92 -20.75
CA TYR A 47 -12.04 -2.05 -19.50
C TYR A 47 -13.18 -3.08 -19.56
N VAL A 48 -13.47 -3.65 -20.74
CA VAL A 48 -14.53 -4.66 -20.91
C VAL A 48 -14.11 -6.02 -20.35
N VAL A 49 -12.80 -6.28 -20.27
CA VAL A 49 -12.26 -7.54 -19.75
C VAL A 49 -12.15 -7.47 -18.23
N PHE A 50 -12.73 -8.46 -17.54
CA PHE A 50 -12.74 -8.55 -16.06
C PHE A 50 -11.33 -8.36 -15.45
N ALA A 51 -10.34 -9.10 -15.94
CA ALA A 51 -8.97 -9.03 -15.44
C ALA A 51 -8.37 -7.61 -15.57
N GLN A 52 -8.75 -6.87 -16.60
CA GLN A 52 -8.21 -5.52 -16.84
C GLN A 52 -8.87 -4.46 -15.95
N ARG A 53 -10.13 -4.65 -15.56
CA ARG A 53 -10.77 -3.84 -14.51
C ARG A 53 -10.07 -4.03 -13.18
N LEU A 54 -9.70 -5.28 -12.85
CA LEU A 54 -8.95 -5.59 -11.64
C LEU A 54 -7.55 -4.95 -11.64
N ILE A 55 -6.84 -4.97 -12.78
CA ILE A 55 -5.56 -4.24 -12.96
C ILE A 55 -5.77 -2.73 -12.76
N LEU A 56 -6.87 -2.16 -13.25
CA LEU A 56 -7.15 -0.74 -13.07
C LEU A 56 -7.32 -0.39 -11.58
N TYR A 57 -8.07 -1.20 -10.81
CA TYR A 57 -8.18 -1.01 -9.36
C TYR A 57 -6.83 -1.16 -8.65
N LEU A 58 -6.02 -2.14 -9.06
CA LEU A 58 -4.66 -2.34 -8.56
C LEU A 58 -3.77 -1.13 -8.82
N SER A 59 -3.75 -0.61 -10.05
CA SER A 59 -2.96 0.57 -10.41
C SER A 59 -3.42 1.82 -9.67
N CYS A 60 -4.72 1.96 -9.41
CA CYS A 60 -5.25 3.05 -8.59
C CYS A 60 -4.78 2.94 -7.14
N ALA A 61 -4.83 1.74 -6.55
CA ALA A 61 -4.32 1.49 -5.20
C ALA A 61 -2.81 1.76 -5.09
N ALA A 62 -2.02 1.26 -6.04
CA ALA A 62 -0.57 1.48 -6.08
C ALA A 62 -0.19 2.96 -6.33
N PHE A 63 -1.02 3.71 -7.04
CA PHE A 63 -0.85 5.15 -7.22
C PHE A 63 -1.08 5.90 -5.90
N LEU A 64 -2.15 5.57 -5.16
CA LEU A 64 -2.46 6.17 -3.85
C LEU A 64 -1.41 5.79 -2.79
N ASP A 65 -0.85 4.59 -2.89
CA ASP A 65 0.27 4.12 -2.07
C ASP A 65 1.55 4.92 -2.37
N SER A 66 1.88 5.10 -3.64
CA SER A 66 3.03 5.92 -4.07
C SER A 66 2.92 7.38 -3.61
N ILE A 67 1.70 7.93 -3.54
CA ILE A 67 1.46 9.27 -2.96
C ILE A 67 1.77 9.29 -1.47
N ALA A 68 1.36 8.26 -0.72
CA ALA A 68 1.65 8.15 0.70
C ALA A 68 3.16 8.06 0.97
N TYR A 69 3.88 7.32 0.14
CA TYR A 69 5.34 7.24 0.17
C TYR A 69 6.01 8.61 -0.06
N LEU A 70 5.45 9.45 -0.93
CA LEU A 70 5.98 10.80 -1.19
C LEU A 70 5.62 11.82 -0.09
N MET A 71 4.47 11.65 0.56
CA MET A 71 4.00 12.51 1.65
C MET A 71 4.84 12.34 2.94
N SER A 72 5.54 11.21 3.08
CA SER A 72 6.43 10.89 4.21
C SER A 72 7.74 11.69 4.26
N SER A 73 7.72 13.01 4.04
CA SER A 73 8.92 13.86 4.04
C SER A 73 9.26 14.49 5.39
N HIS A 74 8.31 14.59 6.31
CA HIS A 74 8.52 15.16 7.65
C HIS A 74 7.91 14.25 8.72
N ILE A 75 8.78 13.66 9.55
CA ILE A 75 8.41 12.80 10.68
C ILE A 75 8.12 13.73 11.86
N GLU A 76 6.97 14.39 11.87
CA GLU A 76 6.52 15.11 13.05
C GLU A 76 5.44 14.29 13.75
N ASP A 77 5.56 14.15 15.08
CA ASP A 77 4.56 13.48 15.90
C ASP A 77 3.25 14.26 15.82
N GLY A 78 2.22 13.62 15.26
CA GLY A 78 0.92 14.23 15.09
C GLY A 78 -0.05 13.32 14.35
N PRO A 79 -1.34 13.71 14.28
CA PRO A 79 -2.41 12.90 13.66
C PRO A 79 -2.17 12.63 12.16
N VAL A 80 -1.29 13.42 11.53
CA VAL A 80 -0.86 13.23 10.14
C VAL A 80 0.03 11.98 10.01
N CYS A 81 0.89 11.71 10.99
CA CYS A 81 1.75 10.53 11.04
C CYS A 81 0.92 9.25 11.19
N ASP A 82 -0.09 9.27 12.07
CA ASP A 82 -0.97 8.12 12.30
C ASP A 82 -1.84 7.82 11.08
N PHE A 83 -2.40 8.87 10.46
CA PHE A 83 -3.16 8.74 9.23
C PHE A 83 -2.29 8.21 8.10
N GLN A 84 -1.05 8.67 7.99
CA GLN A 84 -0.10 8.18 6.99
C GLN A 84 0.23 6.69 7.20
N GLY A 85 0.51 6.27 8.44
CA GLY A 85 0.79 4.87 8.76
C GLY A 85 -0.40 3.96 8.47
N TRP A 86 -1.60 4.39 8.83
CA TRP A 86 -2.85 3.70 8.49
C TRP A 86 -3.05 3.59 6.98
N TRP A 87 -2.90 4.70 6.26
CA TRP A 87 -3.06 4.77 4.81
C TRP A 87 -2.11 3.81 4.10
N LEU A 88 -0.82 3.86 4.45
CA LEU A 88 0.21 3.04 3.83
C LEU A 88 -0.02 1.55 4.12
N THR A 89 -0.40 1.20 5.35
CA THR A 89 -0.79 -0.18 5.70
C THR A 89 -1.98 -0.65 4.87
N PHE A 90 -3.03 0.17 4.76
CA PHE A 90 -4.24 -0.20 4.02
C PHE A 90 -3.96 -0.47 2.54
N PHE A 91 -3.25 0.44 1.87
CA PHE A 91 -2.99 0.31 0.43
C PHE A 91 -2.00 -0.80 0.10
N ASP A 92 -0.95 -1.01 0.91
CA ASP A 92 0.01 -2.11 0.70
C ASP A 92 -0.68 -3.49 0.76
N TRP A 93 -1.50 -3.71 1.79
CA TRP A 93 -2.31 -4.93 1.92
C TRP A 93 -3.35 -5.08 0.79
N MET A 94 -3.95 -3.98 0.35
CA MET A 94 -4.90 -3.98 -0.77
C MET A 94 -4.21 -4.38 -2.08
N VAL A 95 -3.02 -3.85 -2.36
CA VAL A 95 -2.22 -4.20 -3.54
C VAL A 95 -1.86 -5.68 -3.50
N LEU A 96 -1.35 -6.20 -2.36
CA LEU A 96 -0.99 -7.60 -2.20
C LEU A 96 -2.18 -8.56 -2.43
N LEU A 97 -3.34 -8.27 -1.84
CA LEU A 97 -4.52 -9.11 -2.01
C LEU A 97 -5.13 -8.99 -3.42
N CYS A 98 -5.05 -7.82 -4.03
CA CYS A 98 -5.53 -7.63 -5.40
C CYS A 98 -4.67 -8.40 -6.40
N VAL A 99 -3.33 -8.40 -6.25
CA VAL A 99 -2.42 -9.22 -7.08
C VAL A 99 -2.67 -10.72 -6.88
N SER A 100 -2.88 -11.16 -5.64
CA SER A 100 -3.16 -12.58 -5.37
C SER A 100 -4.50 -13.03 -5.95
N CYS A 101 -5.56 -12.21 -5.79
CA CYS A 101 -6.86 -12.44 -6.40
C CYS A 101 -6.78 -12.46 -7.93
N LEU A 102 -6.03 -11.54 -8.53
CA LEU A 102 -5.80 -11.48 -9.97
C LEU A 102 -5.10 -12.74 -10.49
N THR A 103 -4.06 -13.18 -9.78
CA THR A 103 -3.31 -14.40 -10.14
C THR A 103 -4.20 -15.64 -10.05
N PHE A 104 -4.99 -15.75 -8.99
CA PHE A 104 -5.96 -16.84 -8.82
C PHE A 104 -7.05 -16.82 -9.90
N ASN A 105 -7.54 -15.63 -10.25
CA ASN A 105 -8.53 -15.46 -11.31
C ASN A 105 -7.98 -15.89 -12.67
N LEU A 106 -6.75 -15.49 -13.01
CA LEU A 106 -6.08 -15.90 -14.24
C LEU A 106 -5.89 -17.42 -14.27
N PHE A 107 -5.49 -18.04 -13.16
CA PHE A 107 -5.36 -19.48 -13.06
C PHE A 107 -6.69 -20.22 -13.32
N MET A 108 -7.78 -19.76 -12.70
CA MET A 108 -9.11 -20.36 -12.90
C MET A 108 -9.67 -20.12 -14.31
N ASN A 109 -9.37 -18.98 -14.92
CA ASN A 109 -9.81 -18.66 -16.27
C ASN A 109 -9.01 -19.45 -17.32
N VAL A 110 -7.68 -19.48 -17.22
CA VAL A 110 -6.81 -20.13 -18.21
C VAL A 110 -6.84 -21.66 -18.08
N ILE A 111 -6.67 -22.19 -16.86
CA ILE A 111 -6.54 -23.64 -16.66
C ILE A 111 -7.91 -24.30 -16.50
N LYS A 112 -8.78 -23.74 -15.67
CA LYS A 112 -10.10 -24.33 -15.41
C LYS A 112 -11.19 -23.89 -16.39
N GLN A 113 -10.93 -22.92 -17.26
CA GLN A 113 -11.90 -22.39 -18.25
C GLN A 113 -13.24 -22.01 -17.59
N THR A 114 -13.17 -21.53 -16.34
CA THR A 114 -14.36 -21.16 -15.56
C THR A 114 -14.68 -19.69 -15.72
N VAL A 115 -15.97 -19.38 -15.92
CA VAL A 115 -16.45 -17.99 -16.06
C VAL A 115 -16.50 -17.34 -14.68
N THR A 116 -15.50 -16.53 -14.36
CA THR A 116 -15.33 -15.88 -13.05
C THR A 116 -16.03 -14.53 -12.92
N GLU A 117 -16.71 -14.03 -13.96
CA GLU A 117 -17.30 -12.68 -14.00
C GLU A 117 -18.32 -12.43 -12.88
N LYS A 118 -19.05 -13.47 -12.44
CA LYS A 118 -20.02 -13.34 -11.33
C LYS A 118 -19.37 -13.08 -9.96
N TYR A 119 -18.09 -13.37 -9.80
CA TYR A 119 -17.38 -13.24 -8.52
C TYR A 119 -16.62 -11.92 -8.39
N GLU A 120 -16.78 -10.97 -9.32
CA GLU A 120 -16.12 -9.67 -9.29
C GLU A 120 -16.27 -8.96 -7.94
N TRP A 121 -17.51 -8.84 -7.47
CA TRP A 121 -17.82 -8.20 -6.18
C TRP A 121 -17.22 -8.93 -4.99
N LEU A 122 -17.09 -10.27 -5.07
CA LEU A 122 -16.44 -11.04 -4.02
C LEU A 122 -14.93 -10.75 -3.98
N TYR A 123 -14.27 -10.74 -5.14
CA TYR A 123 -12.85 -10.39 -5.22
C TYR A 123 -12.57 -8.99 -4.71
N ILE A 124 -13.34 -8.00 -5.15
CA ILE A 124 -13.21 -6.61 -4.68
C ILE A 124 -13.50 -6.51 -3.19
N GLY A 125 -14.56 -7.17 -2.71
CA GLY A 125 -14.93 -7.21 -1.31
C GLY A 125 -13.84 -7.80 -0.43
N ILE A 126 -13.17 -8.87 -0.87
CA ILE A 126 -12.02 -9.47 -0.17
C ILE A 126 -10.82 -8.52 -0.19
N CYS A 127 -10.51 -7.95 -1.35
CA CYS A 127 -9.37 -7.04 -1.53
C CYS A 127 -9.51 -5.73 -0.74
N VAL A 128 -10.73 -5.28 -0.43
CA VAL A 128 -10.97 -4.06 0.36
C VAL A 128 -11.25 -4.40 1.83
N GLY A 129 -12.04 -5.43 2.08
CA GLY A 129 -12.48 -5.82 3.41
C GLY A 129 -11.36 -6.32 4.30
N ILE A 130 -10.49 -7.20 3.80
CA ILE A 130 -9.39 -7.74 4.60
C ILE A 130 -8.38 -6.64 4.96
N PRO A 131 -7.90 -5.78 4.04
CA PRO A 131 -6.99 -4.68 4.40
C PRO A 131 -7.63 -3.65 5.33
N LEU A 132 -8.95 -3.39 5.21
CA LEU A 132 -9.66 -2.55 6.17
C LEU A 132 -9.56 -3.15 7.58
N ILE A 133 -9.81 -4.45 7.75
CA ILE A 133 -9.70 -5.10 9.06
C ILE A 133 -8.26 -5.03 9.59
N ILE A 134 -7.27 -5.34 8.75
CA ILE A 134 -5.86 -5.33 9.14
C ILE A 134 -5.39 -3.92 9.54
N SER A 135 -5.84 -2.89 8.85
CA SER A 135 -5.48 -1.49 9.15
C SER A 135 -6.29 -0.89 10.30
N LEU A 136 -7.53 -1.32 10.52
CA LEU A 136 -8.37 -0.84 11.64
C LEU A 136 -7.95 -1.42 13.00
N LEU A 137 -7.41 -2.65 13.03
CA LEU A 137 -6.90 -3.28 14.26
C LEU A 137 -5.88 -2.41 15.02
N PRO A 138 -4.78 -1.95 14.39
CA PRO A 138 -3.82 -1.04 15.03
C PRO A 138 -4.37 0.38 15.21
N PHE A 139 -5.31 0.83 14.37
CA PHE A 139 -5.94 2.16 14.51
C PHE A 139 -6.80 2.25 15.77
N SER A 140 -7.57 1.19 16.10
CA SER A 140 -8.39 1.15 17.32
C SER A 140 -7.57 1.12 18.62
N THR A 141 -6.25 0.91 18.53
CA THR A 141 -5.36 0.77 19.69
C THR A 141 -4.42 1.97 19.83
N ASP A 142 -4.55 3.02 18.99
CA ASP A 142 -3.66 4.20 18.97
C ASP A 142 -2.16 3.80 18.99
N ARG A 143 -1.79 2.79 18.18
CA ARG A 143 -0.42 2.25 18.13
C ARG A 143 0.38 2.73 16.92
N TYR A 144 -0.17 3.64 16.12
CA TYR A 144 0.61 4.30 15.08
C TYR A 144 1.50 5.37 15.70
N GLY A 145 2.70 5.54 15.15
CA GLY A 145 3.67 6.50 15.64
C GLY A 145 4.95 6.51 14.80
N PRO A 146 5.93 7.32 15.17
CA PRO A 146 7.21 7.39 14.49
C PRO A 146 8.01 6.08 14.69
N ALA A 147 8.15 5.28 13.63
CA ALA A 147 8.97 4.07 13.61
C ALA A 147 10.22 4.32 12.77
N GLY A 148 11.24 4.95 13.37
CA GLY A 148 12.51 5.21 12.71
C GLY A 148 12.40 6.26 11.60
N ALA A 149 12.42 5.80 10.34
CA ALA A 149 12.46 6.65 9.15
C ALA A 149 11.06 6.93 8.53
N TRP A 150 9.98 6.43 9.14
CA TRP A 150 8.60 6.69 8.70
C TRP A 150 7.57 6.44 9.81
N CYS A 151 6.33 6.79 9.54
CA CYS A 151 5.20 6.53 10.42
C CYS A 151 4.64 5.12 10.18
N TRP A 152 4.69 4.26 11.20
CA TRP A 152 4.17 2.89 11.15
C TRP A 152 3.69 2.46 12.54
N ILE A 153 3.18 1.24 12.65
CA ILE A 153 2.86 0.59 13.92
C ILE A 153 4.13 0.51 14.77
N VAL A 154 4.11 1.16 15.94
CA VAL A 154 5.24 1.16 16.89
C VAL A 154 5.44 -0.26 17.43
N ASP A 155 6.70 -0.71 17.45
CA ASP A 155 7.09 -2.06 17.86
C ASP A 155 7.10 -2.20 19.39
N ASP A 156 5.91 -2.10 20.00
CA ASP A 156 5.73 -2.27 21.44
C ASP A 156 5.58 -3.77 21.74
N ILE A 157 6.64 -4.41 22.22
CA ILE A 157 6.77 -5.87 22.37
C ILE A 157 5.64 -6.50 23.21
N GLY A 158 4.95 -5.72 24.04
CA GLY A 158 3.89 -6.18 24.95
C GLY A 158 2.64 -6.76 24.28
N TRP A 159 2.28 -6.36 23.05
CA TRP A 159 1.09 -6.91 22.37
C TRP A 159 1.39 -8.11 21.46
N ARG A 160 2.67 -8.37 21.17
CA ARG A 160 3.11 -9.46 20.28
C ARG A 160 3.23 -10.81 20.99
N MET A 161 3.30 -10.83 22.32
CA MET A 161 3.48 -12.04 23.13
C MET A 161 2.34 -12.36 24.11
N GLY A 162 1.25 -11.58 24.10
CA GLY A 162 0.08 -11.82 24.96
C GLY A 162 0.13 -11.10 26.30
#